data_AF-E1KMI3-F1
#
_entry.id   AF-E1KMI3-F1
#
_cell.length_a   1.000
_cell.length_b   1.000
_cell.length_c   1.000
_cell.angle_alpha   90.00
_cell.angle_beta   90.00
_cell.angle_gamma   90.00
#
_symmetry.space_group_name_H-M   'P 1'
#
loop_
_entity.id
_entity.type
_entity.pdbx_description
1 polymer ?
#
loop_
_entity_poly.entity_id
_entity_poly.type
_entity_poly.pdbx_seq_one_letter_code
_entity_poly.pdbx_strand_id
1 'polypeptide(L)'
;MGEQGLRVVIRKNESGRIYGITFIDDKEGVALNGSRLGKGYAANIFNGYFSNPAHNPFLDETLYGRPSVRLEPSPTAQPLQQNTEAGDNLVDELIEDMVGESFGTTGNDDWKEAAWQRRLRKQNKVNLRRRKR
;
A
#
# COMPACT_ATOMS: atom_id res chain seq x y z
N MET A 1 -3.43 -20.40 14.49
CA MET A 1 -2.92 -20.44 13.10
C MET A 1 -4.10 -20.77 12.21
N GLY A 2 -4.50 -20.04 11.17
CA GLY A 2 -4.00 -18.83 10.55
C GLY A 2 -4.97 -18.54 9.40
N GLU A 3 -5.73 -17.44 9.45
CA GLU A 3 -6.74 -17.12 8.44
C GLU A 3 -6.82 -15.62 8.18
N GLN A 4 -5.71 -14.99 7.81
CA GLN A 4 -5.80 -13.68 7.16
C GLN A 4 -6.05 -13.95 5.67
N GLY A 5 -7.27 -14.32 5.31
CA GLY A 5 -7.59 -14.72 3.92
C GLY A 5 -7.53 -13.56 2.93
N LEU A 6 -7.86 -12.34 3.37
CA LEU A 6 -7.78 -11.15 2.55
C LEU A 6 -7.58 -9.93 3.47
N ARG A 7 -6.50 -9.18 3.24
CA ARG A 7 -6.19 -7.92 3.91
C ARG A 7 -6.33 -6.75 2.94
N VAL A 8 -6.54 -5.56 3.50
CA VAL A 8 -6.62 -4.32 2.74
C VAL A 8 -5.69 -3.29 3.34
N VAL A 9 -4.87 -2.66 2.50
CA VAL A 9 -4.03 -1.52 2.85
C VAL A 9 -4.62 -0.27 2.21
N ILE A 10 -4.96 0.71 3.06
CA ILE A 10 -5.52 2.00 2.65
C ILE A 10 -4.46 3.08 2.86
N ARG A 11 -4.17 3.86 1.81
CA ARG A 11 -3.25 5.01 1.88
C ARG A 11 -4.03 6.31 1.79
N LYS A 12 -3.82 7.19 2.76
CA LYS A 12 -4.48 8.51 2.88
C LYS A 12 -3.44 9.63 2.82
N ASN A 13 -3.81 10.77 2.27
CA ASN A 13 -3.02 12.00 2.36
C ASN A 13 -3.31 12.72 3.70
N GLU A 14 -2.68 13.89 3.90
CA GLU A 14 -2.86 14.73 5.09
C GLU A 14 -4.31 15.19 5.29
N SER A 15 -5.06 15.39 4.19
CA SER A 15 -6.49 15.74 4.25
C SER A 15 -7.41 14.55 4.54
N GLY A 16 -6.86 13.36 4.80
CA GLY A 16 -7.62 12.12 5.04
C GLY A 16 -8.23 11.48 3.78
N ARG A 17 -7.99 12.03 2.59
CA ARG A 17 -8.46 11.47 1.31
C ARG A 17 -7.69 10.20 0.98
N ILE A 18 -8.41 9.13 0.69
CA ILE A 18 -7.82 7.88 0.20
C ILE A 18 -7.36 8.09 -1.23
N TYR A 19 -6.06 7.94 -1.47
CA TYR A 19 -5.48 7.99 -2.81
C TYR A 19 -5.06 6.61 -3.33
N GLY A 20 -4.95 5.61 -2.44
CA GLY A 20 -4.59 4.25 -2.80
C GLY A 20 -5.28 3.23 -1.92
N ILE A 21 -5.70 2.12 -2.55
CA ILE A 21 -6.20 0.93 -1.88
C ILE A 21 -5.58 -0.29 -2.54
N THR A 22 -5.06 -1.21 -1.72
CA THR A 22 -4.41 -2.44 -2.17
C THR A 22 -5.03 -3.62 -1.41
N PHE A 23 -5.46 -4.64 -2.12
CA PHE A 23 -5.98 -5.89 -1.59
C PHE A 23 -4.85 -6.91 -1.59
N ILE A 24 -4.67 -7.61 -0.49
CA ILE A 24 -3.60 -8.59 -0.29
C ILE A 24 -4.26 -9.91 0.09
N ASP A 25 -4.11 -10.91 -0.76
CA ASP A 25 -4.51 -12.28 -0.45
C ASP A 25 -3.28 -13.00 0.11
N ASP A 26 -3.29 -13.33 1.41
CA ASP A 26 -2.16 -14.01 2.04
C ASP A 26 -2.13 -15.51 1.72
N LYS A 27 -3.22 -16.08 1.23
CA LYS A 27 -3.25 -17.49 0.78
C LYS A 27 -2.53 -17.63 -0.55
N GLU A 28 -2.82 -16.71 -1.48
CA GLU A 28 -2.22 -16.72 -2.82
C GLU A 28 -0.90 -15.92 -2.88
N GLY A 29 -0.57 -15.16 -1.84
CA GLY A 29 0.61 -14.29 -1.81
C GLY A 29 0.54 -13.13 -2.81
N VAL A 30 -0.68 -12.70 -3.15
CA VAL A 30 -0.93 -11.73 -4.23
C VAL A 30 -1.36 -10.38 -3.65
N ALA A 31 -0.75 -9.30 -4.15
CA ALA A 31 -1.17 -7.93 -3.85
C ALA A 31 -1.64 -7.19 -5.11
N LEU A 32 -2.87 -6.70 -5.10
CA LEU A 32 -3.49 -6.01 -6.23
C LEU A 32 -4.01 -4.63 -5.81
N ASN A 33 -3.60 -3.60 -6.56
CA ASN A 33 -4.21 -2.28 -6.42
C ASN A 33 -5.68 -2.35 -6.84
N GLY A 34 -6.56 -1.72 -6.08
CA GLY A 34 -8.00 -1.76 -6.36
C GLY A 34 -8.37 -1.21 -7.74
N SER A 35 -7.63 -0.22 -8.25
CA SER A 35 -7.79 0.27 -9.62
C SER A 35 -7.55 -0.79 -10.71
N ARG A 36 -6.82 -1.87 -10.40
CA ARG A 36 -6.61 -3.02 -11.29
C ARG A 36 -7.73 -4.06 -11.20
N LEU A 37 -8.45 -4.11 -10.08
CA LEU A 37 -9.60 -5.01 -9.90
C LEU A 37 -10.86 -4.47 -10.57
N GLY A 38 -10.97 -3.14 -10.71
CA GLY A 38 -12.05 -2.50 -11.46
C GLY A 38 -12.50 -1.19 -10.84
N LYS A 39 -13.47 -0.52 -11.48
CA LYS A 39 -13.97 0.79 -11.04
C LYS A 39 -14.56 0.74 -9.62
N GLY A 40 -15.29 -0.31 -9.28
CA GLY A 40 -15.89 -0.51 -7.95
C GLY A 40 -14.88 -0.68 -6.82
N TYR A 41 -13.63 -1.04 -7.15
CA TYR A 41 -12.56 -1.26 -6.19
C TYR A 41 -11.58 -0.08 -6.11
N ALA A 42 -11.83 1.01 -6.85
CA ALA A 42 -10.95 2.17 -6.86
C ALA A 42 -11.05 2.97 -5.56
N ALA A 43 -9.94 3.57 -5.14
CA ALA A 43 -9.86 4.43 -3.94
C ALA A 43 -10.96 5.52 -3.89
N ASN A 44 -11.36 6.06 -5.04
CA ASN A 44 -12.40 7.08 -5.12
C ASN A 44 -13.77 6.58 -4.66
N ILE A 45 -14.12 5.32 -4.93
CA ILE A 45 -15.38 4.73 -4.50
C ILE A 45 -15.41 4.61 -2.97
N PHE A 46 -14.30 4.13 -2.39
CA PHE A 46 -14.16 4.03 -0.94
C PHE A 46 -14.17 5.40 -0.24
N ASN A 47 -13.66 6.47 -0.85
CA ASN A 47 -13.85 7.82 -0.30
C ASN A 47 -15.34 8.12 -0.10
N GLY A 48 -16.20 7.78 -1.07
CA GLY A 48 -17.65 7.94 -0.93
C GLY A 48 -18.23 7.14 0.25
N TYR A 49 -17.82 5.87 0.38
CA TYR A 49 -18.30 4.98 1.44
C TYR A 49 -17.91 5.46 2.85
N PHE A 50 -16.68 5.93 3.03
CA PHE A 50 -16.20 6.39 4.33
C PHE A 50 -16.64 7.82 4.67
N SER A 51 -16.91 8.66 3.67
CA SER A 51 -17.40 10.03 3.91
C SER A 51 -18.89 10.08 4.23
N ASN A 52 -19.71 9.19 3.66
CA ASN A 52 -21.13 9.11 3.97
C ASN A 52 -21.58 7.64 4.03
N PRO A 53 -21.91 7.11 5.23
CA PRO A 53 -22.42 5.76 5.40
C PRO A 53 -23.64 5.44 4.53
N ALA A 54 -24.50 6.42 4.22
CA ALA A 54 -25.67 6.22 3.36
C ALA A 54 -25.31 5.86 1.90
N HIS A 55 -24.07 6.13 1.47
CA HIS A 55 -23.58 5.74 0.14
C HIS A 55 -22.83 4.40 0.15
N ASN A 56 -22.73 3.73 1.30
CA ASN A 56 -22.07 2.45 1.42
C ASN A 56 -23.10 1.31 1.45
N PRO A 57 -23.37 0.62 0.32
CA PRO A 57 -24.34 -0.46 0.27
C PRO A 57 -23.95 -1.65 1.16
N PHE A 58 -22.66 -1.79 1.50
CA PHE A 58 -22.16 -2.88 2.34
C PHE A 58 -22.47 -2.69 3.84
N LEU A 59 -23.04 -1.55 4.24
CA LEU A 59 -23.55 -1.35 5.60
C LEU A 59 -25.01 -1.78 5.75
N ASP A 60 -25.66 -2.21 4.68
CA ASP A 60 -27.00 -2.77 4.77
C ASP A 60 -26.95 -4.13 5.49
N GLU A 61 -27.24 -4.09 6.79
CA GLU A 61 -27.27 -5.29 7.65
C GLU A 61 -28.29 -6.32 7.18
N THR A 62 -29.35 -5.90 6.46
CA THR A 62 -30.38 -6.81 5.95
C THR A 62 -29.88 -7.64 4.77
N LEU A 63 -28.95 -7.10 3.98
CA LEU A 63 -28.38 -7.75 2.80
C LEU A 63 -27.08 -8.50 3.09
N TYR A 64 -26.24 -7.95 3.98
CA TYR A 64 -24.88 -8.44 4.20
C TYR A 64 -24.62 -8.96 5.62
N GLY A 65 -25.61 -8.86 6.52
CA GLY A 65 -25.45 -9.18 7.94
C GLY A 65 -24.66 -8.11 8.69
N ARG A 66 -24.57 -8.26 10.02
CA ARG A 66 -23.84 -7.31 10.87
C ARG A 66 -22.34 -7.60 10.80
N PRO A 67 -21.49 -6.65 10.36
CA PRO A 67 -20.05 -6.83 10.46
C PRO A 67 -19.67 -6.93 11.95
N SER A 68 -19.20 -8.09 12.39
CA SER A 68 -18.94 -8.38 13.81
C SER A 68 -17.68 -7.72 14.39
N VAL A 69 -17.04 -6.80 13.67
CA VAL A 69 -15.86 -6.06 14.16
C VAL A 69 -16.33 -4.69 14.67
N ARG A 70 -16.86 -4.69 15.90
CA ARG A 70 -17.03 -3.46 16.69
C ARG A 70 -15.62 -2.95 17.06
N LEU A 71 -15.06 -2.05 16.25
CA LEU A 71 -13.99 -1.17 16.69
C LEU A 71 -14.62 -0.22 17.72
N GLU A 72 -14.61 -0.61 18.99
CA GLU A 72 -14.86 0.32 20.07
C GLU A 72 -13.82 1.46 19.96
N PRO A 73 -14.24 2.73 19.81
CA PRO A 73 -13.33 3.83 20.01
C PRO A 73 -12.94 3.82 21.49
N SER A 74 -11.76 3.29 21.80
CA SER A 74 -11.18 3.45 23.13
C SER A 74 -11.00 4.95 23.40
N PRO A 75 -11.59 5.51 24.46
CA PRO A 75 -11.38 6.90 24.80
C PRO A 75 -10.06 6.99 25.58
N THR A 76 -9.00 7.43 24.94
CA THR A 76 -7.87 8.01 25.67
C THR A 76 -7.45 9.27 24.95
N ALA A 77 -7.94 10.38 25.50
CA ALA A 77 -7.41 11.71 25.29
C ALA A 77 -5.90 11.72 25.56
N GLN A 78 -5.15 12.45 24.74
CA GLN A 78 -4.11 13.43 25.12
C GLN A 78 -3.35 13.81 23.81
N PRO A 79 -3.44 15.06 23.33
CA PRO A 79 -2.52 15.59 22.34
C PRO A 79 -1.31 16.20 23.06
N LEU A 80 -0.14 15.58 23.00
CA LEU A 80 1.08 16.22 23.48
C LEU A 80 1.82 16.84 22.29
N GLN A 81 1.59 18.13 22.10
CA GLN A 81 2.47 19.00 21.33
C GLN A 81 3.83 19.03 22.03
N GLN A 82 4.92 18.79 21.29
CA GLN A 82 6.26 19.15 21.73
C GLN A 82 6.87 20.07 20.68
N ASN A 83 6.72 21.37 20.94
CA ASN A 83 7.68 22.37 20.49
C ASN A 83 8.70 22.53 21.63
N THR A 84 9.99 22.37 21.34
CA THR A 84 11.12 23.23 21.75
C THR A 84 12.44 22.46 21.60
N GLU A 85 13.44 23.22 21.18
CA GLU A 85 14.80 22.93 20.75
C GLU A 85 15.70 22.07 21.66
N ALA A 86 16.74 21.54 21.00
CA ALA A 86 18.04 21.09 21.50
C ALA A 86 18.09 19.77 22.29
N GLY A 87 18.69 18.75 21.68
CA GLY A 87 18.91 17.44 22.28
C GLY A 87 19.27 16.39 21.23
N ASP A 88 20.39 16.58 20.56
CA ASP A 88 21.23 15.53 20.00
C ASP A 88 21.32 14.30 20.93
N ASN A 89 20.85 13.13 20.46
CA ASN A 89 21.50 11.80 20.51
C ASN A 89 20.54 10.59 20.42
N LEU A 90 20.82 9.74 19.44
CA LEU A 90 20.80 8.26 19.47
C LEU A 90 19.45 7.52 19.49
N VAL A 91 18.99 7.09 18.31
CA VAL A 91 18.47 5.74 18.03
C VAL A 91 18.58 5.45 16.53
N ASP A 92 19.81 5.32 16.03
CA ASP A 92 20.13 4.85 14.66
C ASP A 92 20.93 3.53 14.71
N GLU A 93 20.89 2.81 15.84
CA GLU A 93 21.74 1.64 16.14
C GLU A 93 20.88 0.38 16.43
N LEU A 94 19.91 0.06 15.56
CA LEU A 94 19.22 -1.26 15.58
C LEU A 94 18.82 -1.76 14.18
N ILE A 95 19.59 -1.42 13.14
CA ILE A 95 19.52 -2.14 11.86
C ILE A 95 20.95 -2.50 11.41
N GLU A 96 21.72 -3.06 12.33
CA GLU A 96 23.05 -3.61 12.03
C GLU A 96 23.25 -4.92 12.81
N ASP A 97 22.29 -5.84 12.71
CA ASP A 97 22.49 -7.22 13.17
C ASP A 97 21.67 -8.22 12.35
N MET A 98 22.03 -8.31 11.06
CA MET A 98 21.70 -9.48 10.22
C MET A 98 22.60 -9.61 8.98
N VAL A 99 23.81 -9.03 9.01
CA VAL A 99 24.89 -9.37 8.07
C VAL A 99 25.74 -10.44 8.74
N GLY A 100 25.37 -11.69 8.48
CA GLY A 100 25.98 -12.84 9.13
C GLY A 100 25.86 -14.13 8.34
N GLU A 101 25.86 -14.09 7.01
CA GLU A 101 26.37 -15.22 6.23
C GLU A 101 26.93 -14.76 4.89
N SER A 102 28.09 -15.30 4.59
CA SER A 102 29.09 -14.70 3.73
C SER A 102 29.48 -15.73 2.67
N PHE A 103 29.37 -15.27 1.41
CA PHE A 103 29.85 -15.82 0.14
C PHE A 103 29.18 -17.06 -0.47
N GLY A 104 28.62 -16.88 -1.67
CA GLY A 104 28.59 -17.97 -2.65
C GLY A 104 27.56 -17.90 -3.77
N THR A 105 27.88 -17.18 -4.85
CA THR A 105 27.50 -17.51 -6.24
C THR A 105 26.05 -17.25 -6.71
N THR A 106 25.96 -16.47 -7.80
CA THR A 106 25.07 -16.67 -8.96
C THR A 106 23.61 -17.03 -8.68
N GLY A 107 22.75 -16.01 -8.56
CA GLY A 107 21.31 -16.23 -8.37
C GLY A 107 20.44 -15.03 -8.71
N ASN A 108 20.51 -14.55 -9.95
CA ASN A 108 19.36 -14.12 -10.75
C ASN A 108 18.13 -13.49 -10.04
N ASP A 109 18.29 -12.30 -9.43
CA ASP A 109 17.15 -11.40 -9.12
C ASP A 109 17.15 -10.19 -10.05
N ASP A 110 17.39 -10.47 -11.34
CA ASP A 110 17.68 -9.51 -12.39
C ASP A 110 16.40 -8.90 -13.02
N TRP A 111 15.23 -9.12 -12.41
CA TRP A 111 13.97 -8.67 -13.01
C TRP A 111 13.85 -7.13 -13.03
N LYS A 112 14.44 -6.44 -12.03
CA LYS A 112 14.52 -4.97 -12.00
C LYS A 112 15.45 -4.44 -13.10
N GLU A 113 16.63 -5.07 -13.25
CA GLU A 113 17.62 -4.77 -14.29
C GLU A 113 17.02 -5.01 -15.69
N ALA A 114 16.37 -6.16 -15.90
CA ALA A 114 15.69 -6.52 -17.14
C ALA A 114 14.51 -5.58 -17.46
N ALA A 115 13.75 -5.12 -16.45
CA ALA A 115 12.70 -4.14 -16.63
C ALA A 115 13.27 -2.76 -17.03
N TRP A 116 14.39 -2.36 -16.43
CA TRP A 116 15.11 -1.13 -16.77
C TRP A 116 15.67 -1.15 -18.19
N GLN A 117 16.30 -2.26 -18.61
CA GLN A 117 16.80 -2.45 -19.98
C GLN A 117 15.67 -2.41 -21.03
N ARG A 118 14.51 -3.03 -20.75
CA ARG A 118 13.32 -2.95 -21.65
C ARG A 118 12.81 -1.52 -21.79
N ARG A 119 12.83 -0.72 -20.71
CA ARG A 119 12.46 0.70 -20.73
C ARG A 119 13.39 1.51 -21.64
N LEU A 120 14.71 1.30 -21.54
CA LEU A 120 15.70 1.96 -22.41
C LEU A 120 15.50 1.61 -23.89
N ARG A 121 15.25 0.33 -24.22
CA ARG A 121 15.00 -0.09 -25.61
C ARG A 121 13.76 0.55 -26.23
N LYS A 122 12.69 0.78 -25.44
CA LYS A 122 11.48 1.48 -25.92
C LYS A 122 11.75 2.96 -26.19
N GLN A 123 12.43 3.66 -25.28
CA GLN A 123 12.76 5.08 -25.47
C GLN A 123 13.60 5.30 -26.73
N ASN A 124 14.59 4.45 -26.98
CA ASN A 124 15.47 4.60 -28.14
C ASN A 124 14.78 4.27 -29.48
N LYS A 125 13.88 3.28 -29.51
CA LYS A 125 13.08 2.94 -30.72
C LYS A 125 12.06 4.02 -31.10
N VAL A 126 11.45 4.70 -30.14
CA VAL A 126 10.49 5.77 -30.42
C VAL A 126 11.20 6.98 -31.03
N ASN A 127 12.43 7.27 -30.58
CA ASN A 127 13.25 8.35 -31.14
C ASN A 127 13.75 8.04 -32.55
N LEU A 128 14.11 6.78 -32.84
CA LEU A 128 14.55 6.38 -34.18
C LEU A 128 13.41 6.42 -35.21
N ARG A 129 12.17 6.12 -34.80
CA ARG A 129 10.98 6.19 -35.68
C ARG A 129 10.51 7.62 -35.97
N ARG A 130 10.89 8.61 -35.14
CA ARG A 130 10.52 10.01 -35.33
C ARG A 130 11.49 10.81 -36.21
N ARG A 131 12.63 10.22 -36.61
CA ARG A 131 13.65 10.89 -37.42
C ARG A 131 13.83 10.24 -38.80
N LYS A 132 12.71 10.06 -39.50
CA LYS A 132 12.66 9.95 -40.96
C LYS A 132 11.52 10.82 -41.48
N ARG A 133 11.84 12.10 -41.70
CA ARG A 133 11.24 12.92 -42.76
C ARG A 133 12.25 13.99 -43.13
#